data_AF-A0A0J9E0W0-F1
#
_entry.id   AF-A0A0J9E0W0-F1
#
_cell.length_a   1.000
_cell.length_b   1.000
_cell.length_c   1.000
_cell.angle_alpha   90.00
_cell.angle_beta   90.00
_cell.angle_gamma   90.00
#
_symmetry.space_group_name_H-M   'P 1'
#
loop_
_entity.id
_entity.type
_entity.pdbx_description
1 polymer ?
#
loop_
_entity_poly.entity_id
_entity_poly.type
_entity_poly.pdbx_seq_one_letter_code
_entity_poly.pdbx_strand_id
1 'polypeptide(L)'
;MANWVAVDWGTSNLRAWAMRGAVQVDFEQSEQGMGGLTPGAFEPALMDLIGDWIEGPTRVIACGMVGARQGWVEAAYRPVPCLVTAPDALTKAPTQDARLDMRIAPGICQAEPPDVMRGEETQIAGYLAQNPDFDGILCLPGTHTKWVHISAAEVVSFRTFMSGELFALLSQHSVLRHSVGADGWDAEAFADAVGQTLSRPERLAAELFGLRAAGLVGPQTPEAAKARLSGLLIGAELAAARPYWLGQDVAVLGDPSLTAHYAAALRLQGLAPREAAGDALALAGLTEIYMKGQ
;
A
#
# COMPACT_ATOMS: atom_id res chain seq x y z
N MET A 1 -1.50 26.82 -15.40
CA MET A 1 -1.19 26.66 -13.97
C MET A 1 -2.19 25.72 -13.32
N ALA A 2 -1.75 25.10 -12.22
CA ALA A 2 -2.55 24.25 -11.37
C ALA A 2 -3.32 25.07 -10.32
N ASN A 3 -4.47 24.58 -9.91
CA ASN A 3 -5.28 25.13 -8.82
C ASN A 3 -4.85 24.56 -7.46
N TRP A 4 -4.28 23.35 -7.45
CA TRP A 4 -3.78 22.65 -6.28
C TRP A 4 -2.80 21.56 -6.71
N VAL A 5 -2.08 20.97 -5.75
CA VAL A 5 -1.13 19.88 -5.98
C VAL A 5 -1.51 18.68 -5.09
N ALA A 6 -1.57 17.50 -5.69
CA ALA A 6 -1.72 16.24 -4.99
C ALA A 6 -0.32 15.66 -4.71
N VAL A 7 -0.06 15.16 -3.52
CA VAL A 7 1.23 14.57 -3.14
C VAL A 7 1.03 13.21 -2.49
N ASP A 8 1.71 12.19 -2.99
CA ASP A 8 1.85 10.92 -2.30
C ASP A 8 3.31 10.74 -1.90
N TRP A 9 3.54 10.79 -0.58
CA TRP A 9 4.88 10.80 -0.01
C TRP A 9 5.10 9.57 0.84
N GLY A 10 5.60 8.53 0.20
CA GLY A 10 5.92 7.26 0.84
C GLY A 10 7.26 7.28 1.60
N THR A 11 7.63 6.12 2.12
CA THR A 11 8.91 5.94 2.82
C THR A 11 10.11 6.14 1.89
N SER A 12 10.03 5.69 0.64
CA SER A 12 11.14 5.71 -0.32
C SER A 12 10.95 6.65 -1.50
N ASN A 13 9.71 7.09 -1.78
CA ASN A 13 9.39 7.85 -2.98
C ASN A 13 8.49 9.04 -2.64
N LEU A 14 8.65 10.10 -3.41
CA LEU A 14 7.79 11.28 -3.46
C LEU A 14 7.17 11.37 -4.86
N ARG A 15 5.86 11.46 -4.95
CA ARG A 15 5.12 11.66 -6.20
C ARG A 15 4.22 12.88 -6.06
N ALA A 16 4.19 13.73 -7.07
CA ALA A 16 3.38 14.92 -7.07
C ALA A 16 2.64 15.09 -8.40
N TRP A 17 1.40 15.57 -8.33
CA TRP A 17 0.58 15.85 -9.50
C TRP A 17 0.09 17.29 -9.42
N ALA A 18 0.30 18.05 -10.49
CA ALA A 18 -0.29 19.36 -10.65
C ALA A 18 -1.74 19.18 -11.11
N MET A 19 -2.70 19.84 -10.46
CA MET A 19 -4.12 19.57 -10.64
C MET A 19 -4.92 20.82 -11.02
N ARG A 20 -5.90 20.68 -11.92
CA ARG A 20 -6.95 21.67 -12.22
C ARG A 20 -8.32 21.03 -11.99
N GLY A 21 -8.93 21.32 -10.85
CA GLY A 21 -10.10 20.56 -10.39
C GLY A 21 -9.73 19.08 -10.22
N ALA A 22 -10.47 18.18 -10.86
CA ALA A 22 -10.15 16.74 -10.88
C ALA A 22 -9.17 16.32 -12.00
N VAL A 23 -8.71 17.26 -12.84
CA VAL A 23 -7.86 16.94 -13.99
C VAL A 23 -6.39 17.09 -13.62
N GLN A 24 -5.61 16.03 -13.80
CA GLN A 24 -4.16 16.07 -13.77
C GLN A 24 -3.65 16.87 -14.98
N VAL A 25 -2.83 17.89 -14.73
CA VAL A 25 -2.19 18.71 -15.78
C VAL A 25 -0.69 18.49 -15.90
N ASP A 26 -0.04 17.96 -14.85
CA ASP A 26 1.38 17.62 -14.85
C ASP A 26 1.70 16.55 -13.78
N PHE A 27 2.85 15.90 -13.86
CA PHE A 27 3.32 14.89 -12.92
C PHE A 27 4.84 14.85 -12.80
N GLU A 28 5.33 14.79 -11.56
CA GLU A 28 6.74 14.70 -11.22
C GLU A 28 6.95 13.71 -10.07
N GLN A 29 8.14 13.12 -10.02
CA GLN A 29 8.50 12.17 -8.96
C GLN A 29 9.98 12.26 -8.56
N SER A 30 10.28 11.83 -7.34
CA SER A 30 11.62 11.82 -6.78
C SER A 30 11.82 10.63 -5.84
N GLU A 31 13.07 10.19 -5.69
CA GLU A 31 13.49 9.18 -4.70
C GLU A 31 13.66 9.77 -3.28
N GLN A 32 13.31 11.04 -3.07
CA GLN A 32 13.34 11.72 -1.77
C GLN A 32 12.15 11.32 -0.87
N GLY A 33 12.03 10.03 -0.55
CA GLY A 33 11.05 9.53 0.42
C GLY A 33 11.36 9.91 1.87
N MET A 34 10.37 9.74 2.76
CA MET A 34 10.49 10.07 4.19
C MET A 34 11.73 9.44 4.86
N GLY A 35 12.07 8.19 4.52
CA GLY A 35 13.17 7.46 5.15
C GLY A 35 14.56 8.04 4.90
N GLY A 36 14.71 8.89 3.87
CA GLY A 36 15.97 9.58 3.55
C GLY A 36 16.03 11.02 4.05
N LEU A 37 14.95 11.55 4.62
CA LEU A 37 14.81 12.97 4.96
C LEU A 37 14.81 13.22 6.46
N THR A 38 15.29 14.40 6.83
CA THR A 38 15.07 14.97 8.17
C THR A 38 13.86 15.91 8.14
N PRO A 39 13.21 16.23 9.28
CA PRO A 39 12.03 17.09 9.29
C PRO A 39 12.21 18.46 8.59
N GLY A 40 13.42 19.04 8.62
CA GLY A 40 13.71 20.30 7.93
C GLY A 40 13.94 20.19 6.43
N ALA A 41 14.07 18.97 5.89
CA ALA A 41 14.36 18.71 4.48
C ALA A 41 13.11 18.43 3.62
N PHE A 42 11.93 18.26 4.24
CA PHE A 42 10.69 18.02 3.49
C PHE A 42 10.30 19.23 2.63
N GLU A 43 10.29 20.44 3.18
CA GLU A 43 9.88 21.61 2.40
C GLU A 43 10.78 21.87 1.19
N PRO A 44 12.13 21.88 1.32
CA PRO A 44 13.02 22.00 0.16
C PRO A 44 12.80 20.87 -0.86
N ALA A 45 12.69 19.61 -0.42
CA ALA A 45 12.48 18.48 -1.33
C ALA A 45 11.17 18.59 -2.13
N LEU A 46 10.10 19.10 -1.49
CA LEU A 46 8.85 19.37 -2.18
C LEU A 46 9.00 20.52 -3.17
N MET A 47 9.62 21.63 -2.74
CA MET A 47 9.82 22.83 -3.54
C MET A 47 10.69 22.60 -4.77
N ASP A 48 11.73 21.77 -4.67
CA ASP A 48 12.55 21.36 -5.80
C ASP A 48 11.72 20.61 -6.86
N LEU A 49 10.66 19.91 -6.44
CA LEU A 49 9.81 19.11 -7.33
C LEU A 49 8.65 19.92 -7.93
N ILE A 50 8.02 20.80 -7.14
CA ILE A 50 6.76 21.48 -7.54
C ILE A 50 6.89 23.00 -7.68
N GLY A 51 8.09 23.56 -7.51
CA GLY A 51 8.32 25.00 -7.44
C GLY A 51 7.81 25.78 -8.66
N ASP A 52 7.90 25.17 -9.85
CA ASP A 52 7.45 25.73 -11.13
C ASP A 52 5.93 25.66 -11.31
N TRP A 53 5.23 24.90 -10.48
CA TRP A 53 3.76 24.76 -10.52
C TRP A 53 3.03 25.79 -9.67
N ILE A 54 3.72 26.50 -8.77
CA ILE A 54 3.11 27.34 -7.72
C ILE A 54 3.50 28.83 -7.81
N GLU A 55 2.49 29.71 -7.80
CA GLU A 55 2.68 31.17 -7.95
C GLU A 55 2.17 32.01 -6.76
N GLY A 56 1.30 31.45 -5.94
CA GLY A 56 0.73 32.05 -4.72
C GLY A 56 0.35 30.95 -3.74
N PRO A 57 -0.42 31.23 -2.66
CA PRO A 57 -0.85 30.18 -1.73
C PRO A 57 -1.60 29.07 -2.48
N THR A 58 -0.88 27.99 -2.77
CA THR A 58 -1.36 26.82 -3.50
C THR A 58 -1.66 25.75 -2.48
N ARG A 59 -2.90 25.24 -2.51
CA ARG A 59 -3.28 24.09 -1.69
C ARG A 59 -2.47 22.88 -2.15
N VAL A 60 -1.75 22.26 -1.22
CA VAL A 60 -1.12 20.96 -1.42
C VAL A 60 -1.80 19.97 -0.50
N ILE A 61 -2.36 18.89 -1.03
CA ILE A 61 -2.92 17.79 -0.22
C ILE A 61 -2.00 16.60 -0.36
N ALA A 62 -1.49 16.13 0.76
CA ALA A 62 -0.53 15.05 0.83
C ALA A 62 -1.05 13.85 1.63
N CYS A 63 -0.68 12.64 1.21
CA CYS A 63 -0.91 11.41 1.96
C CYS A 63 0.41 10.67 2.25
N GLY A 64 0.31 9.59 3.03
CA GLY A 64 1.42 8.70 3.29
C GLY A 64 2.32 9.16 4.45
N MET A 65 3.57 8.74 4.39
CA MET A 65 4.52 8.80 5.51
C MET A 65 5.01 10.22 5.84
N VAL A 66 4.74 11.21 5.01
CA VAL A 66 4.95 12.64 5.37
C VAL A 66 4.19 13.04 6.63
N GLY A 67 3.06 12.36 6.94
CA GLY A 67 2.28 12.58 8.16
C GLY A 67 2.67 11.70 9.35
N ALA A 68 3.70 10.85 9.22
CA ALA A 68 4.16 10.01 10.32
C ALA A 68 4.84 10.83 11.42
N ARG A 69 5.09 10.22 12.59
CA ARG A 69 5.83 10.87 13.69
C ARG A 69 7.22 11.35 13.30
N GLN A 70 7.86 10.62 12.40
CA GLN A 70 9.18 10.95 11.83
C GLN A 70 9.08 11.72 10.50
N GLY A 71 7.86 12.04 10.06
CA GLY A 71 7.59 12.81 8.86
C GLY A 71 7.78 14.31 9.06
N TRP A 72 7.12 15.10 8.20
CA TRP A 72 7.16 16.57 8.28
C TRP A 72 6.44 17.06 9.54
N VAL A 73 5.21 16.58 9.77
CA VAL A 73 4.45 16.82 11.00
C VAL A 73 3.52 15.63 11.25
N GLU A 74 3.32 15.26 12.52
CA GLU A 74 2.43 14.15 12.86
C GLU A 74 0.97 14.50 12.52
N ALA A 75 0.40 13.77 11.57
CA ALA A 75 -1.04 13.76 11.29
C ALA A 75 -1.69 12.63 12.08
N ALA A 76 -2.46 12.99 13.11
CA ALA A 76 -3.04 12.06 14.07
C ALA A 76 -3.93 11.00 13.40
N TYR A 77 -3.82 9.75 13.85
CA TYR A 77 -4.66 8.66 13.34
C TYR A 77 -6.13 8.87 13.71
N ARG A 78 -7.03 8.46 12.81
CA ARG A 78 -8.47 8.36 13.09
C ARG A 78 -8.86 6.93 13.45
N PRO A 79 -9.61 6.69 14.54
CA PRO A 79 -10.04 5.35 14.91
C PRO A 79 -11.13 4.83 13.97
N VAL A 80 -11.12 3.52 13.70
CA VAL A 80 -12.26 2.81 13.08
C VAL A 80 -13.39 2.57 14.10
N PRO A 81 -14.66 2.46 13.65
CA PRO A 81 -15.13 2.67 12.29
C PRO A 81 -15.09 4.16 11.90
N CYS A 82 -14.76 4.45 10.64
CA CYS A 82 -14.82 5.82 10.12
C CYS A 82 -15.01 5.89 8.60
N LEU A 83 -15.58 6.99 8.14
CA LEU A 83 -15.52 7.38 6.73
C LEU A 83 -14.06 7.45 6.26
N VAL A 84 -13.79 6.93 5.07
CA VAL A 84 -12.42 6.87 4.54
C VAL A 84 -11.84 8.27 4.35
N THR A 85 -12.63 9.22 3.84
CA THR A 85 -12.21 10.62 3.67
C THR A 85 -12.66 11.48 4.85
N ALA A 86 -11.77 12.31 5.38
CA ALA A 86 -12.08 13.31 6.40
C ALA A 86 -11.42 14.66 6.04
N PRO A 87 -12.03 15.47 5.15
CA PRO A 87 -11.46 16.75 4.71
C PRO A 87 -11.23 17.73 5.88
N ASP A 88 -12.06 17.65 6.93
CA ASP A 88 -11.92 18.48 8.12
C ASP A 88 -10.81 18.04 9.08
N ALA A 89 -10.24 16.85 8.87
CA ALA A 89 -9.20 16.26 9.72
C ALA A 89 -7.78 16.44 9.15
N LEU A 90 -7.61 17.25 8.11
CA LEU A 90 -6.30 17.49 7.50
C LEU A 90 -5.38 18.30 8.42
N THR A 91 -4.18 17.79 8.66
CA THR A 91 -3.16 18.49 9.44
C THR A 91 -2.45 19.52 8.56
N LYS A 92 -2.40 20.78 9.02
CA LYS A 92 -1.61 21.83 8.34
C LYS A 92 -0.13 21.68 8.70
N ALA A 93 0.73 21.47 7.71
CA ALA A 93 2.17 21.45 7.94
C ALA A 93 2.73 22.87 8.07
N PRO A 94 3.74 23.09 8.93
CA PRO A 94 4.46 24.36 8.97
C PRO A 94 5.28 24.54 7.69
N THR A 95 5.10 25.68 7.03
CA THR A 95 5.81 26.05 5.79
C THR A 95 6.50 27.40 5.97
N GLN A 96 7.66 27.57 5.35
CA GLN A 96 8.42 28.81 5.26
C GLN A 96 8.08 29.60 4.00
N ASP A 97 7.87 28.94 2.86
CA ASP A 97 7.42 29.54 1.62
C ASP A 97 5.90 29.82 1.69
N ALA A 98 5.54 31.10 1.62
CA ALA A 98 4.15 31.55 1.69
C ALA A 98 3.27 31.07 0.51
N ARG A 99 3.87 30.51 -0.55
CA ARG A 99 3.16 29.87 -1.65
C ARG A 99 2.59 28.50 -1.29
N LEU A 100 2.98 27.90 -0.16
CA LEU A 100 2.48 26.58 0.23
C LEU A 100 1.40 26.65 1.31
N ASP A 101 0.22 26.09 1.00
CA ASP A 101 -0.78 25.66 2.00
C ASP A 101 -0.80 24.12 2.06
N MET A 102 0.19 23.55 2.75
CA MET A 102 0.40 22.11 2.87
C MET A 102 -0.54 21.46 3.89
N ARG A 103 -1.34 20.50 3.43
CA ARG A 103 -2.35 19.75 4.18
C ARG A 103 -2.08 18.26 4.08
N ILE A 104 -2.02 17.57 5.21
CA ILE A 104 -1.68 16.15 5.28
C ILE A 104 -2.89 15.34 5.74
N ALA A 105 -3.23 14.32 4.97
CA ALA A 105 -4.28 13.37 5.30
C ALA A 105 -3.87 12.50 6.52
N PRO A 106 -4.77 12.30 7.49
CA PRO A 106 -4.51 11.42 8.62
C PRO A 106 -4.56 9.95 8.19
N GLY A 107 -3.72 9.12 8.81
CA GLY A 107 -3.88 7.66 8.73
C GLY A 107 -5.09 7.16 9.52
N ILE A 108 -5.34 5.85 9.47
CA ILE A 108 -6.40 5.17 10.22
C ILE A 108 -5.80 4.19 11.24
N CYS A 109 -6.41 4.07 12.42
CA CYS A 109 -6.01 3.13 13.46
C CYS A 109 -7.16 2.28 14.00
N GLN A 110 -6.80 1.16 14.63
CA GLN A 110 -7.68 0.25 15.33
C GLN A 110 -7.05 -0.11 16.67
N ALA A 111 -7.86 -0.22 17.73
CA ALA A 111 -7.39 -0.55 19.07
C ALA A 111 -7.30 -2.06 19.32
N GLU A 112 -8.26 -2.85 18.82
CA GLU A 112 -8.31 -4.30 19.04
C GLU A 112 -8.72 -5.05 17.76
N PRO A 113 -7.88 -5.98 17.27
CA PRO A 113 -6.46 -6.02 17.57
C PRO A 113 -5.78 -4.71 17.14
N PRO A 114 -4.71 -4.26 17.83
CA PRO A 114 -4.02 -3.02 17.50
C PRO A 114 -3.52 -3.05 16.06
N ASP A 115 -3.86 -2.03 15.28
CA ASP A 115 -3.45 -1.93 13.89
C ASP A 115 -3.45 -0.48 13.40
N VAL A 116 -2.63 -0.18 12.38
CA VAL A 116 -2.51 1.15 11.77
C VAL A 116 -2.27 1.07 10.26
N MET A 117 -2.74 2.06 9.52
CA MET A 117 -2.39 2.27 8.11
C MET A 117 -2.20 3.77 7.85
N ARG A 118 -1.34 4.09 6.87
CA ARG A 118 -1.03 5.47 6.48
C ARG A 118 -0.57 5.51 5.03
N GLY A 119 -1.42 6.09 4.18
CA GLY A 119 -1.33 6.08 2.72
C GLY A 119 -2.40 5.18 2.11
N GLU A 120 -2.60 3.98 2.66
CA GLU A 120 -3.60 3.02 2.16
C GLU A 120 -5.03 3.57 2.26
N GLU A 121 -5.35 4.38 3.29
CA GLU A 121 -6.65 5.04 3.40
C GLU A 121 -6.96 5.94 2.20
N THR A 122 -5.94 6.53 1.59
CA THR A 122 -6.10 7.39 0.42
C THR A 122 -6.37 6.55 -0.83
N GLN A 123 -5.72 5.40 -1.01
CA GLN A 123 -6.04 4.47 -2.09
C GLN A 123 -7.47 3.92 -1.96
N ILE A 124 -7.90 3.61 -0.73
CA ILE A 124 -9.28 3.19 -0.44
C ILE A 124 -10.25 4.30 -0.82
N ALA A 125 -9.96 5.57 -0.50
CA ALA A 125 -10.80 6.70 -0.87
C ALA A 125 -10.97 6.79 -2.39
N GLY A 126 -9.88 6.63 -3.14
CA GLY A 126 -9.91 6.63 -4.60
C GLY A 126 -10.72 5.46 -5.18
N TYR A 127 -10.65 4.28 -4.56
CA TYR A 127 -11.41 3.12 -5.00
C TYR A 127 -12.91 3.31 -4.76
N LEU A 128 -13.31 3.81 -3.59
CA LEU A 128 -14.71 4.07 -3.26
C LEU A 128 -15.29 5.24 -4.05
N ALA A 129 -14.49 6.24 -4.42
CA ALA A 129 -14.94 7.31 -5.32
C ALA A 129 -15.35 6.77 -6.71
N GLN A 130 -14.71 5.70 -7.17
CA GLN A 130 -15.02 5.02 -8.44
C GLN A 130 -16.07 3.92 -8.28
N ASN A 131 -16.25 3.39 -7.06
CA ASN A 131 -17.14 2.28 -6.72
C ASN A 131 -17.94 2.63 -5.45
N PRO A 132 -18.87 3.60 -5.51
CA PRO A 132 -19.54 4.14 -4.32
C PRO A 132 -20.40 3.12 -3.57
N ASP A 133 -20.91 2.11 -4.28
CA ASP A 133 -21.75 1.05 -3.71
C ASP A 133 -20.94 -0.18 -3.26
N PHE A 134 -19.61 -0.08 -3.18
CA PHE A 134 -18.78 -1.20 -2.74
C PHE A 134 -18.99 -1.51 -1.24
N ASP A 135 -19.38 -2.75 -0.97
CA ASP A 135 -19.47 -3.34 0.37
C ASP A 135 -18.77 -4.71 0.29
N GLY A 136 -17.76 -4.93 1.13
CA GLY A 136 -16.87 -6.08 1.03
C GLY A 136 -15.46 -5.81 1.55
N ILE A 137 -14.48 -6.53 1.01
CA ILE A 137 -13.09 -6.49 1.47
C ILE A 137 -12.15 -5.92 0.43
N LEU A 138 -11.31 -4.98 0.85
CA LEU A 138 -10.17 -4.50 0.09
C LEU A 138 -8.89 -5.17 0.61
N CYS A 139 -8.18 -5.86 -0.27
CA CYS A 139 -6.84 -6.38 -0.03
C CYS A 139 -5.83 -5.44 -0.69
N LEU A 140 -4.98 -4.78 0.10
CA LEU A 140 -3.96 -3.86 -0.39
C LEU A 140 -2.57 -4.46 -0.15
N PRO A 141 -2.09 -5.35 -1.04
CA PRO A 141 -0.79 -5.99 -0.86
C PRO A 141 0.36 -5.01 -1.08
N GLY A 142 1.42 -5.20 -0.30
CA GLY A 142 2.64 -4.39 -0.35
C GLY A 142 3.67 -4.93 0.64
N THR A 143 4.58 -4.08 1.12
CA THR A 143 5.49 -4.41 2.24
C THR A 143 4.68 -4.91 3.45
N HIS A 144 3.55 -4.26 3.71
CA HIS A 144 2.58 -4.63 4.72
C HIS A 144 1.19 -4.73 4.10
N THR A 145 0.73 -5.93 3.77
CA THR A 145 -0.59 -6.16 3.19
C THR A 145 -1.68 -5.75 4.17
N LYS A 146 -2.64 -4.95 3.72
CA LYS A 146 -3.85 -4.60 4.50
C LYS A 146 -5.04 -5.39 3.98
N TRP A 147 -5.76 -6.05 4.88
CA TRP A 147 -7.10 -6.58 4.63
C TRP A 147 -8.10 -5.67 5.33
N VAL A 148 -8.95 -4.99 4.57
CA VAL A 148 -9.79 -3.89 5.05
C VAL A 148 -11.24 -4.20 4.77
N HIS A 149 -12.08 -4.15 5.80
CA HIS A 149 -13.52 -4.34 5.70
C HIS A 149 -14.20 -3.00 5.46
N ILE A 150 -14.90 -2.91 4.33
CA ILE A 150 -15.70 -1.76 3.93
C ILE A 150 -17.18 -2.11 4.06
N SER A 151 -17.93 -1.26 4.76
CA SER A 151 -19.39 -1.29 4.71
C SER A 151 -19.93 0.13 4.84
N ALA A 152 -21.00 0.44 4.11
CA ALA A 152 -21.61 1.78 4.09
C ALA A 152 -20.62 2.94 3.88
N ALA A 153 -19.62 2.75 2.99
CA ALA A 153 -18.52 3.68 2.72
C ALA A 153 -17.59 4.01 3.92
N GLU A 154 -17.62 3.19 4.96
CA GLU A 154 -16.75 3.27 6.13
C GLU A 154 -15.71 2.14 6.12
N VAL A 155 -14.51 2.45 6.64
CA VAL A 155 -13.60 1.41 7.10
C VAL A 155 -14.11 0.92 8.45
N VAL A 156 -14.58 -0.32 8.50
CA VAL A 156 -15.14 -0.93 9.71
C VAL A 156 -14.04 -1.52 10.59
N SER A 157 -13.13 -2.27 9.97
CA SER A 157 -12.00 -2.93 10.62
C SER A 157 -10.93 -3.26 9.60
N PHE A 158 -9.72 -3.52 10.07
CA PHE A 158 -8.66 -4.02 9.19
C PHE A 158 -7.65 -4.88 9.93
N ARG A 159 -6.83 -5.58 9.14
CA ARG A 159 -5.72 -6.40 9.61
C ARG A 159 -4.52 -6.26 8.69
N THR A 160 -3.36 -6.07 9.30
CA THR A 160 -2.07 -5.99 8.61
C THR A 160 -1.31 -7.30 8.67
N PHE A 161 -0.69 -7.66 7.54
CA PHE A 161 0.26 -8.78 7.43
C PHE A 161 1.58 -8.28 6.84
N MET A 162 2.69 -8.68 7.44
CA MET A 162 4.03 -8.26 7.01
C MET A 162 4.64 -9.16 5.93
N SER A 163 3.82 -9.78 5.08
CA SER A 163 4.28 -10.80 4.12
C SER A 163 5.28 -10.27 3.09
N GLY A 164 5.09 -9.03 2.62
CA GLY A 164 6.05 -8.39 1.72
C GLY A 164 7.38 -8.08 2.40
N GLU A 165 7.36 -7.57 3.64
CA GLU A 165 8.58 -7.33 4.43
C GLU A 165 9.33 -8.64 4.72
N LEU A 166 8.61 -9.69 5.13
CA LEU A 166 9.21 -11.01 5.35
C LEU A 166 9.81 -11.56 4.05
N PHE A 167 9.14 -11.40 2.91
CA PHE A 167 9.69 -11.79 1.62
C PHE A 167 11.02 -11.08 1.34
N ALA A 168 11.08 -9.76 1.52
CA ALA A 168 12.31 -8.98 1.31
C ALA A 168 13.43 -9.42 2.27
N LEU A 169 13.15 -9.52 3.57
CA LEU A 169 14.13 -9.96 4.57
C LEU A 169 14.67 -11.36 4.29
N LEU A 170 13.78 -12.30 3.96
CA LEU A 170 14.16 -13.67 3.69
C LEU A 170 14.97 -13.79 2.39
N SER A 171 14.53 -13.13 1.31
CA SER A 171 15.20 -13.19 0.01
C SER A 171 16.55 -12.46 -0.02
N GLN A 172 16.73 -11.39 0.78
CA GLN A 172 17.93 -10.54 0.68
C GLN A 172 18.90 -10.72 1.85
N HIS A 173 18.39 -10.96 3.06
CA HIS A 173 19.20 -10.91 4.29
C HIS A 173 19.31 -12.24 5.02
N SER A 174 18.54 -13.27 4.64
CA SER A 174 18.63 -14.62 5.23
C SER A 174 19.53 -15.56 4.42
N VAL A 175 19.63 -16.83 4.85
CA VAL A 175 20.29 -17.91 4.08
C VAL A 175 19.62 -18.17 2.72
N LEU A 176 18.34 -17.82 2.56
CA LEU A 176 17.58 -18.04 1.32
C LEU A 176 18.05 -17.16 0.16
N ARG A 177 18.83 -16.10 0.42
CA ARG A 177 19.49 -15.30 -0.64
C ARG A 177 20.40 -16.12 -1.56
N HIS A 178 20.84 -17.30 -1.09
CA HIS A 178 21.66 -18.23 -1.87
C HIS A 178 20.83 -19.21 -2.72
N SER A 179 19.50 -19.14 -2.63
CA SER A 179 18.56 -20.02 -3.34
C SER A 179 17.61 -19.25 -4.25
N VAL A 180 17.20 -18.04 -3.85
CA VAL A 180 16.21 -17.23 -4.56
C VAL A 180 16.87 -16.39 -5.65
N GLY A 181 16.36 -16.46 -6.88
CA GLY A 181 16.84 -15.65 -8.00
C GLY A 181 16.34 -14.20 -7.93
N ALA A 182 17.04 -13.29 -8.60
CA ALA A 182 16.60 -11.91 -8.76
C ALA A 182 15.41 -11.82 -9.74
N ASP A 183 15.49 -12.57 -10.83
CA ASP A 183 14.54 -12.54 -11.95
C ASP A 183 13.81 -13.88 -12.13
N GLY A 184 12.84 -13.89 -13.04
CA GLY A 184 12.04 -15.05 -13.41
C GLY A 184 10.92 -15.39 -12.41
N TRP A 185 10.00 -16.24 -12.88
CA TRP A 185 8.81 -16.63 -12.14
C TRP A 185 8.29 -17.98 -12.62
N ASP A 186 7.95 -18.86 -11.68
CA ASP A 186 7.32 -20.15 -11.93
C ASP A 186 5.91 -20.14 -11.31
N ALA A 187 4.89 -20.04 -12.16
CA ALA A 187 3.50 -19.93 -11.71
C ALA A 187 2.98 -21.22 -11.05
N GLU A 188 3.45 -22.38 -11.47
CA GLU A 188 3.04 -23.67 -10.90
C GLU A 188 3.66 -23.84 -9.50
N ALA A 189 4.96 -23.56 -9.38
CA ALA A 189 5.64 -23.60 -8.09
C ALA A 189 5.07 -22.58 -7.08
N PHE A 190 4.62 -21.42 -7.55
CA PHE A 190 3.87 -20.45 -6.73
C PHE A 190 2.54 -21.05 -6.23
N ALA A 191 1.71 -21.56 -7.15
CA ALA A 191 0.38 -22.09 -6.81
C ALA A 191 0.45 -23.26 -5.83
N ASP A 192 1.39 -24.18 -6.02
CA ASP A 192 1.64 -25.30 -5.11
C ASP A 192 2.03 -24.82 -3.71
N ALA A 193 2.93 -23.84 -3.62
CA ALA A 193 3.37 -23.27 -2.35
C ALA A 193 2.26 -22.52 -1.60
N VAL A 194 1.38 -21.81 -2.33
CA VAL A 194 0.16 -21.21 -1.77
C VAL A 194 -0.70 -22.31 -1.16
N GLY A 195 -1.00 -23.38 -1.90
CA GLY A 195 -1.85 -24.48 -1.42
C GLY A 195 -1.29 -25.17 -0.16
N GLN A 196 0.03 -25.36 -0.09
CA GLN A 196 0.72 -25.99 1.05
C GLN A 196 0.48 -25.23 2.36
N THR A 197 0.78 -23.93 2.36
CA THR A 197 0.72 -23.09 3.57
C THR A 197 -0.69 -22.59 3.86
N LEU A 198 -1.54 -22.47 2.85
CA LEU A 198 -2.95 -22.19 3.05
C LEU A 198 -3.67 -23.31 3.81
N SER A 199 -3.30 -24.55 3.52
CA SER A 199 -3.86 -25.74 4.16
C SER A 199 -3.24 -26.04 5.52
N ARG A 200 -1.95 -25.76 5.69
CA ARG A 200 -1.15 -26.07 6.88
C ARG A 200 -0.19 -24.92 7.23
N PRO A 201 -0.71 -23.77 7.70
CA PRO A 201 0.10 -22.57 7.94
C PRO A 201 1.16 -22.78 9.03
N GLU A 202 0.94 -23.71 9.97
CA GLU A 202 1.90 -24.07 11.01
C GLU A 202 3.23 -24.65 10.48
N ARG A 203 3.26 -25.08 9.20
CA ARG A 203 4.46 -25.62 8.54
C ARG A 203 5.36 -24.56 7.93
N LEU A 204 4.95 -23.30 7.90
CA LEU A 204 5.64 -22.22 7.19
C LEU A 204 7.15 -22.22 7.44
N ALA A 205 7.59 -22.24 8.70
CA ALA A 205 9.01 -22.20 9.05
C ALA A 205 9.82 -23.38 8.48
N ALA A 206 9.25 -24.58 8.46
CA ALA A 206 9.90 -25.76 7.89
C ALA A 206 9.97 -25.67 6.36
N GLU A 207 8.88 -25.26 5.71
CA GLU A 207 8.82 -25.11 4.25
C GLU A 207 9.76 -24.02 3.73
N LEU A 208 9.93 -22.93 4.48
CA LEU A 208 10.91 -21.88 4.17
C LEU A 208 12.33 -22.44 4.13
N PHE A 209 12.74 -23.25 5.11
CA PHE A 209 14.06 -23.90 5.05
C PHE A 209 14.15 -24.94 3.93
N GLY A 210 13.03 -25.59 3.58
CA GLY A 210 12.92 -26.49 2.45
C GLY A 210 13.39 -25.88 1.13
N LEU A 211 13.27 -24.56 0.95
CA LEU A 211 13.82 -23.83 -0.21
C LEU A 211 15.34 -23.85 -0.27
N ARG A 212 16.04 -23.85 0.87
CA ARG A 212 17.50 -23.99 0.87
C ARG A 212 17.91 -25.43 0.68
N ALA A 213 17.23 -26.35 1.35
CA ALA A 213 17.53 -27.77 1.28
C ALA A 213 17.36 -28.32 -0.14
N ALA A 214 16.26 -27.96 -0.82
CA ALA A 214 15.97 -28.43 -2.18
C ALA A 214 17.08 -28.06 -3.18
N GLY A 215 17.58 -26.83 -3.17
CA GLY A 215 18.72 -26.42 -4.01
C GLY A 215 20.06 -27.07 -3.68
N LEU A 216 20.20 -27.70 -2.50
CA LEU A 216 21.44 -28.42 -2.12
C LEU A 216 21.40 -29.91 -2.50
N VAL A 217 20.22 -30.54 -2.48
CA VAL A 217 20.09 -32.00 -2.63
C VAL A 217 19.32 -32.42 -3.88
N GLY A 218 18.77 -31.48 -4.64
CA GLY A 218 17.95 -31.77 -5.81
C GLY A 218 17.89 -30.63 -6.84
N PRO A 219 17.14 -30.84 -7.93
CA PRO A 219 16.96 -29.82 -8.95
C PRO A 219 15.94 -28.78 -8.48
N GLN A 220 16.42 -27.61 -8.07
CA GLN A 220 15.59 -26.44 -7.83
C GLN A 220 16.20 -25.26 -8.58
N THR A 221 15.38 -24.58 -9.39
CA THR A 221 15.82 -23.35 -10.05
C THR A 221 15.61 -22.14 -9.14
N PRO A 222 16.42 -21.08 -9.29
CA PRO A 222 16.25 -19.85 -8.52
C PRO A 222 14.88 -19.16 -8.70
N GLU A 223 14.30 -19.27 -9.90
CA GLU A 223 12.99 -18.72 -10.27
C GLU A 223 11.87 -19.47 -9.54
N ALA A 224 11.95 -20.80 -9.50
CA ALA A 224 11.02 -21.63 -8.75
C ALA A 224 11.15 -21.39 -7.23
N ALA A 225 12.37 -21.22 -6.72
CA ALA A 225 12.59 -20.87 -5.32
C ALA A 225 11.96 -19.51 -4.94
N LYS A 226 12.07 -18.50 -5.81
CA LYS A 226 11.42 -17.18 -5.64
C LYS A 226 9.90 -17.29 -5.59
N ALA A 227 9.33 -17.97 -6.58
CA ALA A 227 7.89 -18.22 -6.67
C ALA A 227 7.36 -18.97 -5.45
N ARG A 228 8.05 -20.02 -5.01
CA ARG A 228 7.68 -20.76 -3.79
C ARG A 228 7.79 -19.91 -2.54
N LEU A 229 8.86 -19.11 -2.37
CA LEU A 229 8.98 -18.20 -1.21
C LEU A 229 7.76 -17.27 -1.12
N SER A 230 7.38 -16.65 -2.24
CA SER A 230 6.20 -15.80 -2.29
C SER A 230 4.92 -16.57 -1.99
N GLY A 231 4.74 -17.74 -2.62
CA GLY A 231 3.54 -18.57 -2.42
C GLY A 231 3.39 -19.08 -0.99
N LEU A 232 4.48 -19.46 -0.32
CA LEU A 232 4.46 -19.88 1.08
C LEU A 232 4.01 -18.76 2.03
N LEU A 233 4.47 -17.53 1.79
CA LEU A 233 4.10 -16.37 2.60
C LEU A 233 2.65 -15.95 2.34
N ILE A 234 2.25 -15.84 1.08
CA ILE A 234 0.88 -15.48 0.69
C ILE A 234 -0.12 -16.55 1.13
N GLY A 235 0.20 -17.84 1.01
CA GLY A 235 -0.68 -18.92 1.45
C GLY A 235 -0.90 -18.91 2.96
N ALA A 236 0.17 -18.71 3.76
CA ALA A 236 0.05 -18.56 5.21
C ALA A 236 -0.77 -17.32 5.60
N GLU A 237 -0.57 -16.19 4.91
CA GLU A 237 -1.39 -14.99 5.09
C GLU A 237 -2.87 -15.26 4.77
N LEU A 238 -3.18 -15.85 3.62
CA LEU A 238 -4.55 -16.18 3.24
C LEU A 238 -5.21 -17.15 4.23
N ALA A 239 -4.46 -18.09 4.83
CA ALA A 239 -4.99 -18.95 5.88
C ALA A 239 -5.47 -18.14 7.09
N ALA A 240 -4.68 -17.16 7.53
CA ALA A 240 -4.98 -16.31 8.67
C ALA A 240 -6.02 -15.22 8.34
N ALA A 241 -6.05 -14.72 7.10
CA ALA A 241 -6.98 -13.72 6.61
C ALA A 241 -8.33 -14.31 6.16
N ARG A 242 -8.56 -15.62 6.33
CA ARG A 242 -9.80 -16.30 5.92
C ARG A 242 -11.09 -15.62 6.39
N PRO A 243 -11.19 -15.07 7.63
CA PRO A 243 -12.37 -14.31 8.06
C PRO A 243 -12.66 -13.06 7.22
N TYR A 244 -11.65 -12.50 6.55
CA TYR A 244 -11.82 -11.39 5.63
C TYR A 244 -12.29 -11.87 4.27
N TRP A 245 -11.63 -12.80 3.60
CA TRP A 245 -11.99 -13.08 2.19
C TRP A 245 -13.07 -14.14 1.97
N LEU A 246 -13.30 -15.07 2.91
CA LEU A 246 -14.20 -16.20 2.64
C LEU A 246 -15.66 -15.75 2.54
N GLY A 247 -16.25 -15.93 1.36
CA GLY A 247 -17.65 -15.55 1.10
C GLY A 247 -17.87 -14.04 0.98
N GLN A 248 -16.80 -13.25 0.88
CA GLN A 248 -16.87 -11.80 0.70
C GLN A 248 -16.59 -11.41 -0.75
N ASP A 249 -17.08 -10.24 -1.15
CA ASP A 249 -16.64 -9.58 -2.37
C ASP A 249 -15.27 -8.94 -2.13
N VAL A 250 -14.26 -9.36 -2.88
CA VAL A 250 -12.86 -8.95 -2.67
C VAL A 250 -12.36 -8.14 -3.85
N ALA A 251 -11.77 -6.97 -3.55
CA ALA A 251 -10.96 -6.23 -4.52
C ALA A 251 -9.52 -6.13 -4.03
N VAL A 252 -8.56 -6.35 -4.94
CA VAL A 252 -7.13 -6.29 -4.67
C VAL A 252 -6.57 -5.01 -5.30
N LEU A 253 -5.97 -4.15 -4.48
CA LEU A 253 -5.56 -2.80 -4.86
C LEU A 253 -4.04 -2.65 -4.70
N GLY A 254 -3.32 -2.17 -5.70
CA GLY A 254 -1.88 -1.93 -5.55
C GLY A 254 -1.08 -2.08 -6.84
N ASP A 255 0.18 -2.51 -6.69
CA ASP A 255 1.07 -2.78 -7.82
C ASP A 255 0.50 -3.90 -8.73
N PRO A 256 0.46 -3.72 -10.06
CA PRO A 256 -0.11 -4.72 -10.97
C PRO A 256 0.50 -6.12 -10.87
N SER A 257 1.80 -6.24 -10.62
CA SER A 257 2.45 -7.55 -10.51
C SER A 257 2.09 -8.24 -9.20
N LEU A 258 2.08 -7.50 -8.09
CA LEU A 258 1.77 -8.04 -6.79
C LEU A 258 0.27 -8.36 -6.64
N THR A 259 -0.60 -7.47 -7.13
CA THR A 259 -2.05 -7.69 -7.17
C THR A 259 -2.39 -8.95 -7.97
N ALA A 260 -1.73 -9.19 -9.10
CA ALA A 260 -1.89 -10.42 -9.88
C ALA A 260 -1.53 -11.68 -9.10
N HIS A 261 -0.47 -11.66 -8.27
CA HIS A 261 -0.11 -12.81 -7.42
C HIS A 261 -1.17 -13.10 -6.35
N TYR A 262 -1.68 -12.07 -5.68
CA TYR A 262 -2.76 -12.21 -4.69
C TYR A 262 -4.07 -12.67 -5.35
N ALA A 263 -4.41 -12.11 -6.51
CA ALA A 263 -5.57 -12.51 -7.28
C ALA A 263 -5.47 -13.97 -7.75
N ALA A 264 -4.30 -14.40 -8.22
CA ALA A 264 -4.05 -15.80 -8.56
C ALA A 264 -4.23 -16.73 -7.35
N ALA A 265 -3.68 -16.36 -6.19
CA ALA A 265 -3.82 -17.14 -4.96
C ALA A 265 -5.28 -17.25 -4.48
N LEU A 266 -6.05 -16.17 -4.57
CA LEU A 266 -7.48 -16.15 -4.24
C LEU A 266 -8.32 -16.95 -5.26
N ARG A 267 -7.96 -16.93 -6.55
CA ARG A 267 -8.61 -17.75 -7.59
C ARG A 267 -8.45 -19.24 -7.36
N LEU A 268 -7.34 -19.69 -6.78
CA LEU A 268 -7.17 -21.09 -6.34
C LEU A 268 -8.21 -21.51 -5.29
N GLN A 269 -8.82 -20.56 -4.58
CA GLN A 269 -9.87 -20.78 -3.58
C GLN A 269 -11.28 -20.54 -4.12
N GLY A 270 -11.43 -20.35 -5.44
CA GLY A 270 -12.72 -20.16 -6.10
C GLY A 270 -13.25 -18.72 -6.05
N LEU A 271 -12.44 -17.75 -5.63
CA LEU A 271 -12.81 -16.34 -5.68
C LEU A 271 -12.46 -15.72 -7.04
N ALA A 272 -13.21 -14.69 -7.43
CA ALA A 272 -12.93 -13.88 -8.61
C ALA A 272 -12.70 -12.42 -8.18
N PRO A 273 -11.55 -12.10 -7.54
CA PRO A 273 -11.33 -10.76 -7.04
C PRO A 273 -11.22 -9.74 -8.17
N ARG A 274 -11.70 -8.53 -7.92
CA ARG A 274 -11.44 -7.35 -8.75
C ARG A 274 -10.00 -6.89 -8.54
N GLU A 275 -9.37 -6.36 -9.56
CA GLU A 275 -8.00 -5.84 -9.49
C GLU A 275 -8.01 -4.35 -9.87
N ALA A 276 -7.32 -3.50 -9.11
CA ALA A 276 -7.19 -2.08 -9.42
C ALA A 276 -5.79 -1.54 -9.10
N ALA A 277 -5.26 -0.69 -9.99
CA ALA A 277 -3.91 -0.16 -9.89
C ALA A 277 -3.78 0.94 -8.82
N GLY A 278 -2.85 0.76 -7.88
CA GLY A 278 -2.72 1.61 -6.68
C GLY A 278 -2.39 3.08 -6.95
N ASP A 279 -1.57 3.39 -7.96
CA ASP A 279 -1.12 4.77 -8.24
C ASP A 279 -2.26 5.67 -8.70
N ALA A 280 -3.11 5.13 -9.58
CA ALA A 280 -4.33 5.82 -10.02
C ALA A 280 -5.30 6.04 -8.86
N LEU A 281 -5.36 5.10 -7.90
CA LEU A 281 -6.21 5.19 -6.73
C LEU A 281 -5.70 6.22 -5.71
N ALA A 282 -4.39 6.35 -5.50
CA ALA A 282 -3.83 7.37 -4.63
C ALA A 282 -4.20 8.78 -5.12
N LEU A 283 -4.02 9.06 -6.42
CA LEU A 283 -4.42 10.33 -7.02
C LEU A 283 -5.95 10.56 -6.94
N ALA A 284 -6.75 9.53 -7.25
CA ALA A 284 -8.21 9.62 -7.13
C ALA A 284 -8.65 9.93 -5.69
N GLY A 285 -8.00 9.33 -4.69
CA GLY A 285 -8.28 9.58 -3.28
C GLY A 285 -7.90 10.99 -2.84
N LEU A 286 -6.72 11.47 -3.22
CA LEU A 286 -6.31 12.86 -2.96
C LEU A 286 -7.26 13.86 -3.62
N THR A 287 -7.72 13.55 -4.84
CA THR A 287 -8.72 14.35 -5.55
C THR A 287 -10.04 14.37 -4.81
N GLU A 288 -10.53 13.23 -4.33
CA GLU A 288 -11.76 13.14 -3.56
C GLU A 288 -11.68 13.94 -2.26
N ILE A 289 -10.55 13.85 -1.54
CA ILE A 289 -10.29 14.65 -0.33
C ILE A 289 -10.32 16.15 -0.64
N TYR A 290 -9.69 16.58 -1.75
CA TYR A 290 -9.69 17.98 -2.18
C TYR A 290 -11.11 18.47 -2.51
N MET A 291 -11.86 17.71 -3.30
CA MET A 291 -13.17 18.14 -3.81
C MET A 291 -14.23 18.20 -2.70
N LYS A 292 -14.16 17.31 -1.69
CA LYS A 292 -15.03 17.35 -0.50
C LYS A 292 -14.68 18.43 0.51
N GLY A 293 -13.46 18.99 0.44
CA GLY A 293 -12.99 20.04 1.33
C GLY A 293 -13.13 21.46 0.78
N GLN A 294 -13.80 21.64 -0.37
CA GLN A 294 -14.22 22.93 -0.93
C GLN A 294 -15.55 23.36 -0.32
#